data_AF-A0A920FWS2-F1
#
_entry.id   AF-A0A920FWS2-F1
#
_cell.length_a   1.000
_cell.length_b   1.000
_cell.length_c   1.000
_cell.angle_alpha   90.00
_cell.angle_beta   90.00
_cell.angle_gamma   90.00
#
_symmetry.space_group_name_H-M   'P 1'
#
loop_
_entity.id
_entity.type
_entity.pdbx_description
1 polymer ?
#
loop_
_entity_poly.entity_id
_entity_poly.type
_entity_poly.pdbx_seq_one_letter_code
_entity_poly.pdbx_strand_id
1 'polypeptide(L)'
;MFELFADDTPNARKISIMLEEIKADYKVTLIDIGKGDQFKDEFKKISPFNKIPVLRNSQTGQSYFESGAILIYLANYFNQFMEG
;
A
#
# COMPACT_ATOMS: atom_id res chain seq x y z
N MET A 1 5.25 9.99 6.09
CA MET A 1 4.27 9.07 6.68
C MET A 1 3.46 8.42 5.56
N PHE A 2 3.43 7.09 5.53
CA PHE A 2 2.63 6.32 4.59
C PHE A 2 1.37 5.76 5.27
N GLU A 3 0.34 5.47 4.48
CA GLU A 3 -0.82 4.70 4.91
C GLU A 3 -0.99 3.50 4.00
N LEU A 4 -0.97 2.30 4.58
CA LEU A 4 -1.19 1.04 3.89
C LEU A 4 -2.63 0.57 4.13
N PHE A 5 -3.44 0.57 3.07
CA PHE A 5 -4.76 -0.05 3.09
C PHE A 5 -4.62 -1.53 2.72
N ALA A 6 -4.90 -2.42 3.65
CA ALA A 6 -4.54 -3.83 3.55
C ALA A 6 -5.48 -4.76 4.32
N ASP A 7 -5.39 -6.05 3.98
CA ASP A 7 -5.89 -7.17 4.77
C ASP A 7 -4.77 -8.23 4.86
N ASP A 8 -4.94 -9.29 5.64
CA ASP A 8 -3.94 -10.35 5.80
C ASP A 8 -3.82 -11.24 4.54
N THR A 9 -3.12 -10.72 3.53
CA THR A 9 -2.91 -11.40 2.24
C THR A 9 -1.44 -11.38 1.82
N PRO A 10 -0.98 -12.34 1.00
CA PRO A 10 0.40 -12.35 0.50
C PRO A 10 0.79 -11.05 -0.24
N ASN A 11 -0.13 -10.43 -0.98
CA ASN A 11 0.16 -9.19 -1.70
C ASN A 11 0.32 -7.99 -0.75
N ALA A 12 -0.46 -7.92 0.32
CA ALA A 12 -0.31 -6.87 1.33
C ALA A 12 0.95 -7.07 2.18
N ARG A 13 1.26 -8.32 2.55
CA ARG A 13 2.47 -8.65 3.33
C ARG A 13 3.77 -8.21 2.65
N LYS A 14 3.84 -8.28 1.31
CA LYS A 14 4.98 -7.72 0.55
C LYS A 14 5.24 -6.26 0.91
N ILE A 15 4.17 -5.47 1.03
CA ILE A 15 4.27 -4.02 1.25
C ILE A 15 4.60 -3.72 2.71
N SER A 16 3.97 -4.42 3.66
CA SER A 16 4.32 -4.24 5.08
C SER A 16 5.78 -4.64 5.36
N ILE A 17 6.26 -5.74 4.79
CA ILE A 17 7.68 -6.14 4.91
C ILE A 17 8.58 -5.04 4.35
N MET A 18 8.32 -4.57 3.13
CA MET A 18 9.12 -3.49 2.53
C MET A 18 9.15 -2.22 3.38
N LEU A 19 8.01 -1.80 3.94
CA LEU A 19 7.91 -0.63 4.81
C LEU A 19 8.72 -0.77 6.10
N GLU A 20 8.74 -1.96 6.70
CA GLU A 20 9.56 -2.28 7.87
C GLU A 20 11.06 -2.28 7.53
N GLU A 21 11.46 -2.90 6.40
CA GLU A 21 12.85 -2.99 5.96
C GLU A 21 13.48 -1.59 5.70
N ILE A 22 12.75 -0.70 5.02
CA ILE A 22 13.19 0.70 4.82
C ILE A 22 12.96 1.60 6.04
N LYS A 23 12.43 1.06 7.15
CA LYS A 23 12.10 1.79 8.39
C LYS A 23 11.22 3.02 8.13
N ALA A 24 10.24 2.87 7.23
CA ALA A 24 9.30 3.94 6.94
C ALA A 24 8.34 4.14 8.11
N ASP A 25 8.01 5.41 8.39
CA ASP A 25 6.87 5.73 9.25
C ASP A 25 5.56 5.49 8.48
N TYR A 26 4.73 4.56 8.97
CA TYR A 26 3.47 4.22 8.34
C TYR A 26 2.40 3.76 9.34
N LYS A 27 1.14 3.88 8.93
CA LYS A 27 0.00 3.25 9.60
C LYS A 27 -0.70 2.25 8.68
N VAL A 28 -1.39 1.29 9.27
CA VAL A 28 -2.22 0.33 8.54
C VAL A 28 -3.70 0.67 8.74
N THR A 29 -4.45 0.72 7.65
CA THR A 29 -5.91 0.80 7.66
C THR A 29 -6.45 -0.53 7.13
N LEU A 30 -7.12 -1.28 8.01
CA LEU A 30 -7.66 -2.60 7.67
C LEU A 30 -8.85 -2.47 6.73
N ILE A 31 -8.85 -3.27 5.66
CA ILE A 31 -9.97 -3.41 4.71
C ILE A 31 -10.37 -4.89 4.71
N ASP A 32 -11.45 -5.24 5.41
CA ASP A 32 -11.88 -6.64 5.54
C ASP A 32 -12.45 -7.14 4.21
N ILE A 33 -11.63 -7.89 3.46
CA ILE A 33 -12.04 -8.38 2.13
C ILE A 33 -13.02 -9.55 2.24
N GLY A 34 -13.06 -10.23 3.39
CA GLY A 34 -14.03 -11.27 3.70
C GLY A 34 -15.45 -10.72 3.87
N LYS A 35 -15.58 -9.48 4.35
CA LYS A 35 -16.85 -8.73 4.42
C LYS A 35 -17.17 -7.91 3.17
N GLY A 36 -16.26 -7.84 2.21
CA GLY A 36 -16.45 -7.06 0.98
C GLY A 36 -16.23 -5.56 1.17
N ASP A 37 -15.46 -5.13 2.17
CA ASP A 37 -15.20 -3.70 2.45
C ASP A 37 -14.56 -2.98 1.27
N GLN A 38 -13.80 -3.69 0.44
CA GLN A 38 -13.20 -3.18 -0.79
C GLN A 38 -14.22 -2.74 -1.85
N PHE A 39 -15.50 -3.11 -1.70
CA PHE A 39 -16.57 -2.70 -2.61
C PHE A 39 -17.43 -1.55 -2.05
N LYS A 40 -17.19 -1.12 -0.81
CA LYS A 40 -17.87 0.03 -0.21
C LYS A 40 -17.43 1.33 -0.88
N ASP A 41 -18.34 2.29 -0.94
CA ASP A 41 -18.08 3.58 -1.60
C ASP A 41 -16.97 4.39 -0.93
N GLU A 42 -16.75 4.17 0.36
CA GLU A 42 -15.61 4.73 1.10
C GLU A 42 -14.28 4.25 0.53
N PHE A 43 -14.15 2.94 0.26
CA PHE A 43 -12.92 2.39 -0.31
C PHE A 43 -12.78 2.69 -1.81
N LYS A 44 -13.87 2.77 -2.57
CA LYS A 44 -13.84 3.19 -3.99
C LYS A 44 -13.20 4.57 -4.19
N LYS A 45 -13.39 5.48 -3.24
CA LYS A 45 -12.74 6.81 -3.25
C LYS A 45 -11.22 6.74 -3.06
N ILE A 46 -10.72 5.62 -2.53
CA ILE A 46 -9.31 5.37 -2.24
C ILE A 46 -8.69 4.54 -3.37
N SER A 47 -9.39 3.49 -3.81
CA SER A 47 -8.97 2.56 -4.85
C SER A 47 -10.04 2.46 -5.92
N PRO A 48 -9.83 3.03 -7.12
CA PRO A 48 -10.79 2.87 -8.22
C PRO A 48 -10.90 1.41 -8.70
N PHE A 49 -9.97 0.54 -8.28
CA PHE A 49 -9.90 -0.87 -8.67
C PHE A 49 -10.56 -1.82 -7.68
N ASN A 50 -11.04 -1.34 -6.53
CA ASN A 50 -11.62 -2.18 -5.46
C ASN A 50 -10.67 -3.31 -5.01
N LYS A 51 -9.35 -3.03 -5.00
CA LYS A 51 -8.31 -4.00 -4.64
C LYS A 51 -7.34 -3.43 -3.61
N ILE A 52 -6.85 -4.32 -2.76
CA ILE A 52 -5.72 -4.13 -1.84
C ILE A 52 -4.48 -4.88 -2.36
N PRO A 53 -3.25 -4.47 -1.98
CA PRO A 53 -2.92 -3.30 -1.15
C PRO A 53 -3.02 -1.97 -1.91
N VAL A 54 -3.25 -0.88 -1.16
CA VAL A 54 -3.05 0.50 -1.62
C VAL A 54 -2.07 1.18 -0.69
N LEU A 55 -1.07 1.86 -1.24
CA LEU A 55 -0.15 2.69 -0.46
C LEU A 55 -0.44 4.17 -0.74
N ARG A 56 -0.71 4.96 0.29
CA ARG A 56 -0.83 6.42 0.18
C ARG A 56 0.40 7.09 0.80
N ASN A 57 1.02 8.02 0.07
CA ASN A 57 2.07 8.87 0.61
C ASN A 57 1.48 10.23 1.01
N SER A 58 1.47 10.54 2.31
CA SER A 58 0.92 11.82 2.81
C SER A 58 1.72 13.04 2.38
N GLN A 59 3.00 12.90 2.01
CA GLN A 59 3.82 14.02 1.56
C GLN A 59 3.49 14.46 0.14
N THR A 60 3.15 13.51 -0.75
CA THR A 60 2.81 13.80 -2.15
C THR A 60 1.31 13.84 -2.41
N GLY A 61 0.50 13.31 -1.50
CA GLY A 61 -0.93 13.11 -1.69
C GLY A 61 -1.28 12.00 -2.69
N GLN A 62 -0.28 11.26 -3.19
CA GLN A 62 -0.47 10.22 -4.21
C GLN A 62 -0.82 8.87 -3.59
N SER A 63 -1.62 8.09 -4.31
CA SER A 63 -1.96 6.71 -3.97
C SER A 63 -1.43 5.77 -5.06
N TYR A 64 -0.82 4.68 -4.64
CA TYR A 64 -0.20 3.67 -5.48
C TYR A 64 -0.92 2.34 -5.32
N PHE A 65 -1.09 1.64 -6.43
CA PHE A 65 -1.80 0.38 -6.57
C PHE A 65 -0.86 -0.66 -7.18
N GLU A 66 -1.29 -1.92 -7.18
CA GLU A 66 -0.51 -3.07 -7.65
C GLU A 66 0.77 -3.30 -6.82
N SER A 67 0.83 -4.43 -6.11
CA SER A 67 1.90 -4.69 -5.14
C SER A 67 3.32 -4.57 -5.73
N GLY A 68 3.54 -4.98 -6.98
CA GLY A 68 4.85 -4.83 -7.65
C GLY A 68 5.22 -3.37 -7.93
N ALA A 69 4.25 -2.55 -8.37
CA ALA A 69 4.48 -1.14 -8.63
C ALA A 69 4.74 -0.36 -7.32
N ILE A 70 4.03 -0.72 -6.24
CA ILE A 70 4.28 -0.16 -4.91
C ILE A 70 5.72 -0.47 -4.44
N LEU A 71 6.19 -1.71 -4.62
CA LEU A 71 7.57 -2.09 -4.26
C LEU A 71 8.61 -1.29 -5.06
N ILE A 72 8.43 -1.18 -6.38
CA ILE A 72 9.34 -0.38 -7.24
C ILE A 72 9.33 1.08 -6.80
N TYR A 73 8.16 1.65 -6.52
CA TYR A 73 8.05 3.02 -6.02
C TYR A 73 8.81 3.21 -4.71
N LEU A 74 8.60 2.34 -3.71
CA LEU A 74 9.27 2.43 -2.41
C LEU A 74 10.79 2.26 -2.56
N ALA A 75 11.23 1.31 -3.39
CA ALA A 75 12.65 1.07 -3.65
C ALA A 75 13.33 2.32 -4.24
N ASN A 76 12.70 2.94 -5.24
CA ASN A 76 13.22 4.16 -5.86
C ASN A 76 13.15 5.38 -4.93
N TYR A 77 12.05 5.52 -4.16
CA TYR A 77 11.85 6.66 -3.26
C TYR A 77 12.85 6.67 -2.10
N PHE A 78 13.26 5.50 -1.61
CA PHE A 78 14.24 5.34 -0.54
C PHE A 78 15.66 5.04 -1.04
N ASN A 79 15.84 4.85 -2.35
CA ASN A 79 17.10 4.44 -2.98
C ASN A 79 17.69 3.17 -2.34
N GLN A 80 16.85 2.14 -2.18
CA GLN A 80 17.20 0.84 -1.61
C GLN A 80 16.55 -0.29 -2.42
N PHE A 81 17.14 -1.49 -2.41
CA PHE A 81 16.57 -2.72 -2.99
C PHE A 81 16.36 -2.74 -4.52
N MET A 82 16.77 -1.71 -5.26
CA MET A 82 16.84 -1.70 -6.73
C MET A 82 18.20 -1.16 -7.16
N GLU A 83 18.80 -1.76 -8.18
CA GLU A 83 20.00 -1.23 -8.84
C GLU A 83 19.59 -0.17 -9.87
N GLY A 84 20.42 0.87 -10.02
CA GLY A 84 20.22 1.95 -10.99
C GLY A 84 20.74 1.62 -12.38
#